data_AF-A0A158A4F8-F1
#
_entry.id   AF-A0A158A4F8-F1
#
_cell.length_a   1.000
_cell.length_b   1.000
_cell.length_c   1.000
_cell.angle_alpha   90.00
_cell.angle_beta   90.00
_cell.angle_gamma   90.00
#
_symmetry.space_group_name_H-M   'P 1'
#
loop_
_entity.id
_entity.type
_entity.pdbx_description
1 polymer ?
#
loop_
_entity_poly.entity_id
_entity_poly.type
_entity_poly.pdbx_seq_one_letter_code
_entity_poly.pdbx_strand_id
1 'polypeptide(L)'
;MKRSKRVACVEATAVVALSMTSAGIAHADDELVVNTNPAASREAPADLSSLKPVVNVLAAPDTSSIVPDTGPSPYVPGVNTQSGIVTDAQTRAYGSFAIPYTTGRVQDGNQSALGTTSANFLSTTYPYRAIGKLTFSAGYCTASLIRRSVIVTAAHCIQSFGSGSAIYSGWQFRPGHYGASGATSAQIAPYGTWTWAALVRPSTWANGTDTGSGAARNNDIAVIAIAKNASNQFIGDLTGYLNYGWNNYSFVSSSKTGNLQTASVTTFGYPALLDGGAIMQRTDGPTYTTTVSGASQLWQGSNLTGGASGGPWIVNFRARDAVLSGGAAVGSSPNLAIVGVTSWGSADPNASKDNYASQFRQNTQYPNATYGNYGSGNIASLLNTLCTTAAPGGGTFASQGYCN
;
A
#
# COMPACT_ATOMS: atom_id res chain seq x y z
N MET A 1 -43.01 79.58 -56.81
CA MET A 1 -43.84 80.45 -55.95
C MET A 1 -44.73 79.56 -55.08
N LYS A 2 -44.91 79.93 -53.80
CA LYS A 2 -45.72 79.31 -52.72
C LYS A 2 -45.13 78.11 -51.94
N ARG A 3 -44.76 78.41 -50.69
CA ARG A 3 -44.69 77.53 -49.52
C ARG A 3 -46.10 77.04 -49.13
N SER A 4 -46.20 75.85 -48.52
CA SER A 4 -47.02 75.67 -47.30
C SER A 4 -46.61 74.42 -46.51
N LYS A 5 -46.84 74.47 -45.19
CA LYS A 5 -46.45 73.52 -44.13
C LYS A 5 -47.58 72.50 -43.82
N ARG A 6 -47.13 71.31 -43.36
CA ARG A 6 -47.63 70.36 -42.33
C ARG A 6 -49.14 70.08 -42.22
N VAL A 7 -49.51 68.79 -42.08
CA VAL A 7 -50.14 68.16 -40.89
C VAL A 7 -49.88 66.64 -40.94
N ALA A 8 -49.71 66.03 -39.76
CA ALA A 8 -49.44 64.62 -39.51
C ALA A 8 -50.71 63.74 -39.58
N CYS A 9 -50.54 62.47 -39.97
CA CYS A 9 -51.43 61.38 -39.55
C CYS A 9 -50.56 60.24 -39.01
N VAL A 10 -50.89 59.82 -37.80
CA VAL A 10 -50.32 58.68 -37.08
C VAL A 10 -51.16 57.46 -37.46
N GLU A 11 -50.55 56.45 -38.06
CA GLU A 11 -51.11 55.10 -38.08
C GLU A 11 -50.11 54.16 -37.40
N ALA A 12 -50.57 53.58 -36.29
CA ALA A 12 -49.87 52.59 -35.53
C ALA A 12 -49.94 51.24 -36.25
N THR A 13 -48.81 50.79 -36.82
CA THR A 13 -48.67 49.41 -37.29
C THR A 13 -48.02 48.59 -36.18
N ALA A 14 -48.78 47.62 -35.65
CA ALA A 14 -48.31 46.65 -34.70
C ALA A 14 -47.20 45.79 -35.32
N VAL A 15 -45.96 45.97 -34.86
CA VAL A 15 -44.86 45.04 -35.14
C VAL A 15 -44.93 43.94 -34.10
N VAL A 16 -45.41 42.76 -34.51
CA VAL A 16 -45.19 41.51 -33.77
C VAL A 16 -43.69 41.23 -33.84
N ALA A 17 -42.97 41.60 -32.79
CA ALA A 17 -41.60 41.17 -32.60
C ALA A 17 -41.64 39.67 -32.26
N LEU A 18 -41.33 38.82 -33.23
CA LEU A 18 -40.93 37.44 -32.94
C LEU A 18 -39.65 37.53 -32.09
N SER A 19 -39.79 37.24 -30.81
CA SER A 19 -38.66 36.95 -29.93
C SER A 19 -38.02 35.65 -30.40
N MET A 20 -37.05 35.77 -31.31
CA MET A 20 -36.06 34.71 -31.49
C MET A 20 -35.16 34.73 -30.26
N THR A 21 -35.56 33.98 -29.23
CA THR A 21 -34.64 33.49 -28.22
C THR A 21 -33.64 32.59 -28.94
N SER A 22 -32.54 33.17 -29.39
CA SER A 22 -31.33 32.42 -29.64
C SER A 22 -30.94 31.80 -28.30
N ALA A 23 -31.07 30.47 -28.22
CA ALA A 23 -30.44 29.70 -27.17
C ALA A 23 -28.95 30.01 -27.27
N GLY A 24 -28.45 30.84 -26.35
CA GLY A 24 -27.03 31.08 -26.19
C GLY A 24 -26.39 29.73 -25.87
N ILE A 25 -25.72 29.15 -26.86
CA ILE A 25 -24.73 28.12 -26.61
C ILE A 25 -23.69 28.80 -25.71
N ALA A 26 -23.58 28.37 -24.47
CA ALA A 26 -22.50 28.78 -23.59
C ALA A 26 -21.19 28.32 -24.24
N HIS A 27 -20.52 29.25 -24.92
CA HIS A 27 -19.13 29.07 -25.30
C HIS A 27 -18.31 29.09 -24.00
N ALA A 28 -17.47 28.09 -23.80
CA ALA A 28 -16.40 28.19 -22.83
C ALA A 28 -15.47 29.31 -23.31
N ASP A 29 -15.29 30.35 -22.50
CA ASP A 29 -14.30 31.41 -22.73
C ASP A 29 -12.90 30.82 -22.44
N ASP A 30 -12.45 29.92 -23.29
CA ASP A 30 -11.13 29.33 -23.19
C ASP A 30 -10.10 30.36 -23.65
N GLU A 31 -9.31 30.88 -22.72
CA GLU A 31 -8.19 31.77 -23.03
C GLU A 31 -6.98 30.95 -23.47
N LEU A 32 -6.68 30.97 -24.77
CA LEU A 32 -5.45 30.37 -25.31
C LEU A 32 -4.26 31.32 -25.10
N VAL A 33 -3.45 31.04 -24.08
CA VAL A 33 -2.17 31.73 -23.87
C VAL A 33 -1.07 30.97 -24.63
N VAL A 34 -0.65 31.51 -25.78
CA VAL A 34 0.50 30.98 -26.55
C VAL A 34 1.79 31.57 -25.99
N ASN A 35 2.71 30.74 -25.51
CA ASN A 35 4.05 31.20 -25.16
C ASN A 35 4.81 31.58 -26.43
N THR A 36 4.90 32.88 -26.72
CA THR A 36 5.59 33.42 -27.89
C THR A 36 7.09 33.61 -27.70
N ASN A 37 7.65 33.26 -26.53
CA ASN A 37 9.08 33.42 -26.23
C ASN A 37 9.71 32.21 -25.51
N PRO A 38 9.90 31.08 -26.21
CA PRO A 38 10.40 29.82 -25.63
C PRO A 38 11.89 29.83 -25.26
N ALA A 39 12.62 30.92 -25.51
CA ALA A 39 14.08 31.00 -25.35
C ALA A 39 14.55 31.64 -24.03
N ALA A 40 13.65 31.97 -23.09
CA ALA A 40 14.06 32.47 -21.78
C ALA A 40 14.86 31.39 -21.03
N SER A 41 16.11 31.71 -20.72
CA SER A 41 17.07 30.87 -20.01
C SER A 41 16.49 30.30 -18.71
N ARG A 42 16.85 29.05 -18.38
CA ARG A 42 16.65 28.46 -17.04
C ARG A 42 17.09 29.48 -15.98
N GLU A 43 16.19 29.84 -15.07
CA GLU A 43 16.46 30.82 -14.03
C GLU A 43 17.71 30.47 -13.22
N ALA A 44 18.47 31.49 -12.83
CA ALA A 44 19.66 31.30 -12.02
C ALA A 44 19.26 30.76 -10.62
N PRO A 45 20.10 29.95 -9.95
CA PRO A 45 19.78 29.36 -8.64
C PRO A 45 19.39 30.38 -7.54
N ALA A 46 19.87 31.62 -7.64
CA ALA A 46 19.49 32.70 -6.74
C ALA A 46 18.01 33.10 -6.88
N ASP A 47 17.45 33.02 -8.10
CA ASP A 47 16.05 33.35 -8.39
C ASP A 47 15.09 32.31 -7.79
N LEU A 48 15.50 31.03 -7.80
CA LEU A 48 14.76 29.94 -7.16
C LEU A 48 14.62 30.12 -5.64
N SER A 49 15.57 30.82 -5.00
CA SER A 49 15.52 31.09 -3.56
C SER A 49 14.53 32.19 -3.18
N SER A 50 14.12 33.04 -4.14
CA SER A 50 13.09 34.07 -3.96
C SER A 50 11.69 33.61 -4.36
N LEU A 51 11.56 32.43 -4.98
CA LEU A 51 10.26 31.89 -5.34
C LEU A 51 9.44 31.60 -4.08
N LYS A 52 8.26 32.22 -4.02
CA LYS A 52 7.25 31.92 -3.01
C LYS A 52 6.26 30.90 -3.58
N PRO A 53 5.70 30.02 -2.74
CA PRO A 53 4.60 29.17 -3.18
C PRO A 53 3.48 30.05 -3.73
N VAL A 54 2.86 29.61 -4.82
CA VAL A 54 1.67 30.27 -5.35
C VAL A 54 0.58 30.20 -4.29
N VAL A 55 0.09 31.35 -3.86
CA VAL A 55 -1.01 31.44 -2.90
C VAL A 55 -2.30 31.60 -3.69
N ASN A 56 -3.19 30.61 -3.58
CA ASN A 56 -4.55 30.80 -4.05
C ASN A 56 -5.23 31.84 -3.16
N VAL A 57 -5.64 32.97 -3.74
CA VAL A 57 -6.30 34.07 -3.03
C VAL A 57 -7.73 33.74 -2.61
N LEU A 58 -8.30 32.65 -3.13
CA LEU A 58 -9.63 32.18 -2.74
C LEU A 58 -9.56 31.52 -1.35
N ALA A 59 -10.52 31.89 -0.50
CA ALA A 59 -10.70 31.23 0.80
C ALA A 59 -11.04 29.74 0.60
N ALA A 60 -10.60 28.90 1.55
CA ALA A 60 -10.97 27.49 1.53
C ALA A 60 -12.50 27.34 1.70
N PRO A 61 -13.16 26.48 0.92
CA PRO A 61 -14.59 26.23 1.08
C PRO A 61 -14.87 25.52 2.42
N ASP A 62 -16.09 25.66 2.95
CA ASP A 62 -16.55 24.83 4.06
C ASP A 62 -16.63 23.37 3.62
N THR A 63 -15.94 22.49 4.33
CA THR A 63 -15.87 21.05 4.02
C THR A 63 -16.67 20.17 4.98
N SER A 64 -17.48 20.79 5.86
CA SER A 64 -18.27 20.11 6.89
C SER A 64 -19.33 19.16 6.31
N SER A 65 -19.83 19.44 5.10
CA SER A 65 -20.90 18.68 4.43
C SER A 65 -20.41 17.73 3.32
N ILE A 66 -19.10 17.58 3.12
CA ILE A 66 -18.56 16.73 2.04
C ILE A 66 -18.89 15.25 2.28
N VAL A 67 -19.43 14.61 1.25
CA VAL A 67 -19.70 13.17 1.15
C VAL A 67 -19.16 12.63 -0.18
N PRO A 68 -18.87 11.32 -0.30
CA PRO A 68 -18.55 10.70 -1.58
C PRO A 68 -19.67 10.94 -2.59
N ASP A 69 -19.28 11.28 -3.82
CA ASP A 69 -20.22 11.29 -4.94
C ASP A 69 -20.59 9.84 -5.29
N THR A 70 -21.87 9.53 -5.21
CA THR A 70 -22.44 8.21 -5.56
C THR A 70 -23.27 8.27 -6.84
N GLY A 71 -23.36 9.44 -7.48
CA GLY A 71 -24.09 9.61 -8.73
C GLY A 71 -23.31 9.09 -9.95
N PRO A 72 -23.99 8.73 -11.05
CA PRO A 72 -23.31 8.52 -12.31
C PRO A 72 -22.64 9.84 -12.75
N SER A 73 -21.34 9.79 -13.04
CA SER A 73 -20.65 10.97 -13.60
C SER A 73 -21.23 11.28 -14.98
N PRO A 74 -21.62 12.53 -15.27
CA PRO A 74 -22.12 12.91 -16.59
C PRO A 74 -21.00 12.97 -17.65
N TYR A 75 -19.74 12.80 -17.24
CA TYR A 75 -18.57 12.95 -18.09
C TYR A 75 -17.90 11.60 -18.36
N VAL A 76 -17.48 11.40 -19.61
CA VAL A 76 -16.75 10.19 -20.04
C VAL A 76 -15.30 10.28 -19.54
N PRO A 77 -14.75 9.24 -18.90
CA PRO A 77 -13.34 9.23 -18.53
C PRO A 77 -12.45 9.23 -19.79
N GLY A 78 -11.28 9.85 -19.70
CA GLY A 78 -10.30 9.89 -20.79
C GLY A 78 -8.88 9.80 -20.25
N VAL A 79 -7.96 9.28 -21.05
CA VAL A 79 -6.52 9.30 -20.75
C VAL A 79 -5.74 9.67 -22.01
N ASN A 80 -4.77 10.58 -21.88
CA ASN A 80 -3.82 10.90 -22.93
C ASN A 80 -2.50 10.20 -22.65
N THR A 81 -2.03 9.40 -23.61
CA THR A 81 -0.77 8.66 -23.52
C THR A 81 0.26 9.27 -24.45
N GLN A 82 1.51 8.81 -24.37
CA GLN A 82 2.53 9.20 -25.36
C GLN A 82 2.13 8.85 -26.80
N SER A 83 1.25 7.85 -26.99
CA SER A 83 0.72 7.43 -28.28
C SER A 83 -0.57 8.17 -28.68
N GLY A 84 -1.00 9.15 -27.90
CA GLY A 84 -2.22 9.94 -28.12
C GLY A 84 -3.36 9.62 -27.15
N ILE A 85 -4.52 10.23 -27.42
CA ILE A 85 -5.75 10.11 -26.62
C ILE A 85 -6.34 8.72 -26.81
N VAL A 86 -6.66 8.04 -25.70
CA VAL A 86 -7.39 6.77 -25.72
C VAL A 86 -8.88 7.06 -25.90
N THR A 87 -9.43 6.62 -27.04
CA THR A 87 -10.82 6.91 -27.45
C THR A 87 -11.89 6.11 -26.72
N ASP A 88 -11.52 4.98 -26.09
CA ASP A 88 -12.44 4.05 -25.41
C ASP A 88 -12.07 3.82 -23.93
N ALA A 89 -11.54 4.86 -23.27
CA ALA A 89 -11.21 4.77 -21.85
C ALA A 89 -12.46 4.42 -21.03
N GLN A 90 -12.35 3.38 -20.20
CA GLN A 90 -13.43 2.93 -19.33
C GLN A 90 -13.25 3.53 -17.93
N THR A 91 -14.32 3.65 -17.14
CA THR A 91 -14.27 4.09 -15.72
C THR A 91 -13.62 3.07 -14.78
N ARG A 92 -12.95 2.06 -15.34
CA ARG A 92 -12.33 0.96 -14.63
C ARG A 92 -11.07 1.47 -13.93
N ALA A 93 -11.03 1.32 -12.61
CA ALA A 93 -9.80 1.53 -11.85
C ALA A 93 -8.69 0.60 -12.37
N TYR A 94 -7.43 1.02 -12.19
CA TYR A 94 -6.26 0.22 -12.58
C TYR A 94 -6.38 -1.22 -12.06
N GLY A 95 -6.31 -2.19 -12.98
CA GLY A 95 -6.44 -3.61 -12.68
C GLY A 95 -7.85 -4.13 -12.35
N SER A 96 -8.90 -3.41 -12.75
CA SER A 96 -10.32 -3.63 -12.40
C SER A 96 -10.76 -5.06 -12.05
N PHE A 97 -11.12 -5.27 -10.78
CA PHE A 97 -12.51 -5.36 -10.30
C PHE A 97 -12.55 -4.78 -8.85
N ALA A 98 -13.61 -4.04 -8.49
CA ALA A 98 -13.94 -3.51 -7.15
C ALA A 98 -13.09 -2.36 -6.55
N ILE A 99 -11.81 -2.55 -6.18
CA ILE A 99 -11.04 -1.57 -5.39
C ILE A 99 -9.91 -0.95 -6.23
N PRO A 100 -9.74 0.40 -6.26
CA PRO A 100 -8.62 1.02 -6.96
C PRO A 100 -7.28 0.70 -6.28
N TYR A 101 -6.24 0.45 -7.07
CA TYR A 101 -4.89 0.23 -6.56
C TYR A 101 -3.81 0.61 -7.59
N THR A 102 -2.55 0.56 -7.20
CA THR A 102 -1.40 0.63 -8.10
C THR A 102 -0.40 -0.42 -7.67
N THR A 103 0.15 -1.20 -8.61
CA THR A 103 1.22 -2.17 -8.34
C THR A 103 2.43 -1.88 -9.20
N GLY A 104 3.63 -2.00 -8.64
CA GLY A 104 4.89 -1.89 -9.37
C GLY A 104 6.07 -2.54 -8.65
N ARG A 105 7.19 -2.68 -9.36
CA ARG A 105 8.43 -3.18 -8.78
C ARG A 105 8.95 -2.20 -7.71
N VAL A 106 9.53 -2.74 -6.65
CA VAL A 106 10.40 -1.98 -5.73
C VAL A 106 11.77 -1.85 -6.38
N GLN A 107 11.82 -1.03 -7.43
CA GLN A 107 13.00 -0.81 -8.25
C GLN A 107 12.98 0.64 -8.76
N ASP A 108 14.16 1.23 -8.93
CA ASP A 108 14.27 2.52 -9.62
C ASP A 108 13.85 2.37 -11.09
N GLY A 109 13.23 3.39 -11.68
CA GLY A 109 12.60 3.32 -13.00
C GLY A 109 13.57 3.12 -14.18
N ASN A 110 13.02 3.12 -15.40
CA ASN A 110 13.82 3.11 -16.63
C ASN A 110 14.58 4.43 -16.77
N GLN A 111 15.88 4.45 -16.47
CA GLN A 111 16.73 5.62 -16.67
C GLN A 111 17.66 5.43 -17.88
N SER A 112 17.63 6.39 -18.80
CA SER A 112 18.79 6.81 -19.61
C SER A 112 18.65 8.32 -19.80
N ALA A 113 19.59 9.17 -19.37
CA ALA A 113 20.97 9.22 -19.82
C ALA A 113 21.95 9.50 -18.65
N LEU A 114 23.07 8.76 -18.62
CA LEU A 114 24.27 8.97 -17.78
C LEU A 114 24.31 8.40 -16.34
N GLY A 115 23.31 7.65 -15.86
CA GLY A 115 23.35 7.07 -14.51
C GLY A 115 23.28 5.54 -14.49
N THR A 116 24.36 4.85 -14.11
CA THR A 116 24.34 3.43 -13.74
C THR A 116 23.52 3.24 -12.46
N THR A 117 22.32 2.66 -12.53
CA THR A 117 21.61 2.23 -11.33
C THR A 117 22.13 0.86 -10.88
N SER A 118 22.31 0.68 -9.57
CA SER A 118 22.28 -0.66 -8.98
C SER A 118 20.82 -1.11 -8.92
N ALA A 119 20.42 -2.07 -9.75
CA ALA A 119 19.02 -2.46 -9.94
C ALA A 119 18.27 -2.89 -8.65
N ASN A 120 18.99 -3.17 -7.56
CA ASN A 120 18.45 -3.49 -6.23
C ASN A 120 18.54 -2.32 -5.23
N PHE A 121 18.77 -1.08 -5.68
CA PHE A 121 18.94 0.08 -4.79
C PHE A 121 17.75 0.25 -3.84
N LEU A 122 16.51 0.28 -4.38
CA LEU A 122 15.34 0.46 -3.53
C LEU A 122 15.16 -0.72 -2.56
N SER A 123 15.23 -1.98 -3.02
CA SER A 123 15.07 -3.15 -2.15
C SER A 123 16.15 -3.27 -1.06
N THR A 124 17.28 -2.58 -1.23
CA THR A 124 18.36 -2.51 -0.24
C THR A 124 18.31 -1.29 0.68
N THR A 125 17.32 -0.41 0.55
CA THR A 125 17.14 0.73 1.47
C THR A 125 16.06 0.46 2.50
N TYR A 126 16.18 1.02 3.71
CA TYR A 126 15.08 1.00 4.68
C TYR A 126 13.95 1.92 4.18
N PRO A 127 12.66 1.52 4.30
CA PRO A 127 12.13 0.35 5.00
C PRO A 127 12.12 -0.96 4.19
N TYR A 128 12.32 -0.93 2.87
CA TYR A 128 12.19 -2.10 1.99
C TYR A 128 13.09 -3.28 2.39
N ARG A 129 14.33 -3.01 2.81
CA ARG A 129 15.29 -4.05 3.22
C ARG A 129 14.88 -4.84 4.46
N ALA A 130 13.90 -4.38 5.24
CA ALA A 130 13.31 -5.16 6.34
C ALA A 130 12.37 -6.27 5.84
N ILE A 131 12.04 -6.27 4.55
CA ILE A 131 11.15 -7.21 3.86
C ILE A 131 12.02 -8.12 2.98
N GLY A 132 11.68 -9.40 2.88
CA GLY A 132 12.50 -10.35 2.16
C GLY A 132 11.78 -11.62 1.73
N LYS A 133 12.51 -12.42 0.95
CA LYS A 133 12.04 -13.73 0.49
C LYS A 133 12.32 -14.78 1.57
N LEU A 134 11.31 -15.55 1.93
CA LEU A 134 11.39 -16.65 2.89
C LEU A 134 11.29 -17.98 2.11
N THR A 135 12.36 -18.76 2.05
CA THR A 135 12.38 -20.07 1.38
C THR A 135 12.34 -21.20 2.40
N PHE A 136 11.72 -22.32 2.06
CA PHE A 136 11.57 -23.50 2.91
C PHE A 136 11.33 -24.76 2.05
N SER A 137 11.26 -25.94 2.67
CA SER A 137 11.21 -27.24 1.99
C SER A 137 10.05 -27.41 1.00
N ALA A 138 8.96 -26.67 1.17
CA ALA A 138 7.77 -26.72 0.33
C ALA A 138 7.64 -25.53 -0.65
N GLY A 139 8.62 -24.63 -0.69
CA GLY A 139 8.62 -23.51 -1.64
C GLY A 139 9.13 -22.20 -1.03
N TYR A 140 8.40 -21.11 -1.29
CA TYR A 140 8.74 -19.81 -0.77
C TYR A 140 7.52 -18.93 -0.51
N CYS A 141 7.74 -17.95 0.36
CA CYS A 141 6.82 -16.89 0.74
C CYS A 141 7.59 -15.56 0.83
N THR A 142 6.89 -14.53 1.28
CA THR A 142 7.44 -13.26 1.75
C THR A 142 7.37 -13.22 3.28
N ALA A 143 8.30 -12.50 3.90
CA ALA A 143 8.26 -12.17 5.32
C ALA A 143 8.87 -10.79 5.57
N SER A 144 8.66 -10.27 6.78
CA SER A 144 9.22 -8.96 7.18
C SER A 144 9.62 -8.94 8.64
N LEU A 145 10.70 -8.22 8.95
CA LEU A 145 11.17 -8.03 10.31
C LEU A 145 10.26 -7.08 11.08
N ILE A 146 9.82 -7.51 12.26
CA ILE A 146 8.97 -6.75 13.18
C ILE A 146 9.63 -6.51 14.55
N ARG A 147 10.76 -7.17 14.81
CA ARG A 147 11.66 -6.95 15.95
C ARG A 147 13.10 -7.18 15.47
N ARG A 148 14.08 -6.89 16.34
CA ARG A 148 15.51 -6.99 16.04
C ARG A 148 15.94 -8.28 15.33
N SER A 149 15.33 -9.43 15.65
CA SER A 149 15.58 -10.69 14.93
C SER A 149 14.35 -11.59 14.88
N VAL A 150 13.17 -11.00 14.70
CA VAL A 150 11.90 -11.73 14.52
C VAL A 150 11.21 -11.26 13.26
N ILE A 151 10.91 -12.21 12.38
CA ILE A 151 10.07 -11.97 11.20
C ILE A 151 8.63 -12.40 11.46
N VAL A 152 7.69 -11.74 10.79
CA VAL A 152 6.31 -12.17 10.64
C VAL A 152 6.06 -12.64 9.20
N THR A 153 5.25 -13.68 9.07
CA THR A 153 4.81 -14.28 7.80
C THR A 153 3.42 -14.94 8.00
N ALA A 154 2.89 -15.59 6.97
CA ALA A 154 1.64 -16.33 7.08
C ALA A 154 1.87 -17.71 7.71
N ALA A 155 0.88 -18.25 8.44
CA ALA A 155 1.01 -19.57 9.05
C ALA A 155 1.10 -20.68 7.99
N HIS A 156 0.45 -20.51 6.84
CA HIS A 156 0.56 -21.44 5.72
C HIS A 156 1.96 -21.48 5.09
N CYS A 157 2.85 -20.52 5.38
CA CYS A 157 4.26 -20.57 4.98
C CYS A 157 5.10 -21.46 5.91
N ILE A 158 4.52 -21.91 7.03
CA ILE A 158 5.15 -22.78 8.02
C ILE A 158 4.57 -24.19 7.95
N GLN A 159 3.28 -24.30 7.67
CA GLN A 159 2.54 -25.54 7.81
C GLN A 159 1.19 -25.50 7.07
N SER A 160 0.78 -26.63 6.48
CA SER A 160 -0.58 -26.85 5.99
C SER A 160 -1.63 -26.80 7.11
N PHE A 161 -2.76 -26.11 6.89
CA PHE A 161 -3.84 -26.02 7.86
C PHE A 161 -4.31 -27.40 8.35
N GLY A 162 -4.39 -27.59 9.67
CA GLY A 162 -4.87 -28.85 10.26
C GLY A 162 -3.89 -30.02 10.24
N SER A 163 -2.62 -29.83 9.86
CA SER A 163 -1.65 -30.93 9.85
C SER A 163 -0.98 -31.22 11.21
N GLY A 164 -1.52 -30.67 12.31
CA GLY A 164 -1.11 -30.96 13.68
C GLY A 164 0.33 -30.54 13.97
N SER A 165 1.22 -31.49 14.23
CA SER A 165 2.64 -31.24 14.48
C SER A 165 3.49 -31.18 13.20
N ALA A 166 2.97 -31.57 12.03
CA ALA A 166 3.75 -31.66 10.80
C ALA A 166 4.05 -30.28 10.21
N ILE A 167 5.31 -29.85 10.27
CA ILE A 167 5.78 -28.54 9.80
C ILE A 167 6.65 -28.69 8.56
N TYR A 168 6.75 -27.64 7.74
CA TYR A 168 7.80 -27.58 6.71
C TYR A 168 9.19 -27.50 7.37
N SER A 169 10.26 -27.43 6.61
CA SER A 169 11.61 -27.35 7.18
C SER A 169 12.53 -26.43 6.39
N GLY A 170 13.70 -26.14 6.95
CA GLY A 170 14.76 -25.42 6.24
C GLY A 170 14.46 -23.94 5.94
N TRP A 171 13.75 -23.24 6.82
CA TRP A 171 13.46 -21.81 6.60
C TRP A 171 14.73 -20.97 6.51
N GLN A 172 14.82 -20.20 5.42
CA GLN A 172 15.87 -19.23 5.17
C GLN A 172 15.26 -17.90 4.71
N PHE A 173 15.68 -16.80 5.35
CA PHE A 173 15.21 -15.46 5.04
C PHE A 173 16.29 -14.63 4.35
N ARG A 174 15.93 -13.99 3.24
CA ARG A 174 16.79 -13.11 2.43
C ARG A 174 16.19 -11.69 2.40
N PRO A 175 16.53 -10.83 3.37
CA PRO A 175 16.10 -9.42 3.37
C PRO A 175 16.59 -8.68 2.11
N GLY A 176 15.71 -7.89 1.52
CA GLY A 176 16.03 -7.10 0.32
C GLY A 176 16.36 -7.94 -0.93
N HIS A 177 15.97 -9.21 -0.97
CA HIS A 177 16.23 -10.14 -2.08
C HIS A 177 15.94 -9.49 -3.44
N TYR A 178 16.89 -9.61 -4.36
CA TYR A 178 16.77 -9.20 -5.76
C TYR A 178 17.39 -10.26 -6.66
N GLY A 179 16.55 -11.12 -7.23
CA GLY A 179 16.95 -12.28 -8.04
C GLY A 179 16.70 -12.13 -9.54
N ALA A 180 16.58 -10.90 -10.06
CA ALA A 180 16.35 -10.68 -11.49
C ALA A 180 17.41 -11.41 -12.34
N SER A 181 17.09 -11.71 -13.60
CA SER A 181 18.04 -12.35 -14.51
C SER A 181 19.34 -11.54 -14.58
N GLY A 182 20.48 -12.21 -14.42
CA GLY A 182 21.81 -11.58 -14.35
C GLY A 182 22.19 -10.97 -12.99
N ALA A 183 21.35 -11.10 -11.95
CA ALA A 183 21.70 -10.64 -10.61
C ALA A 183 22.91 -11.41 -10.05
N THR A 184 23.86 -10.67 -9.49
CA THR A 184 25.01 -11.23 -8.77
C THR A 184 24.59 -11.84 -7.44
N SER A 185 25.43 -12.68 -6.83
CA SER A 185 25.17 -13.23 -5.49
C SER A 185 24.97 -12.15 -4.43
N ALA A 186 25.69 -11.03 -4.53
CA ALA A 186 25.54 -9.88 -3.66
C ALA A 186 24.20 -9.16 -3.85
N GLN A 187 23.60 -9.21 -5.05
CA GLN A 187 22.27 -8.65 -5.28
C GLN A 187 21.15 -9.61 -4.86
N ILE A 188 21.36 -10.91 -5.01
CA ILE A 188 20.41 -11.95 -4.61
C ILE A 188 20.20 -11.96 -3.09
N ALA A 189 21.26 -11.75 -2.31
CA ALA A 189 21.21 -11.75 -0.85
C ALA A 189 22.07 -10.62 -0.29
N PRO A 190 21.64 -9.34 -0.43
CA PRO A 190 22.47 -8.17 -0.13
C PRO A 190 22.85 -8.03 1.34
N TYR A 191 22.05 -8.62 2.23
CA TYR A 191 22.36 -8.72 3.65
C TYR A 191 22.58 -10.17 4.09
N GLY A 192 22.87 -11.07 3.16
CA GLY A 192 23.07 -12.49 3.42
C GLY A 192 21.79 -13.31 3.44
N THR A 193 21.96 -14.62 3.68
CA THR A 193 20.87 -15.59 3.88
C THR A 193 20.87 -16.03 5.33
N TRP A 194 19.75 -15.87 6.00
CA TRP A 194 19.64 -16.08 7.44
C TRP A 194 18.77 -17.29 7.76
N THR A 195 19.25 -18.16 8.65
CA THR A 195 18.52 -19.34 9.09
C THR A 195 17.59 -19.00 10.27
N TRP A 196 16.57 -19.83 10.46
CA TRP A 196 15.68 -19.74 11.61
C TRP A 196 16.30 -20.33 12.88
N ALA A 197 15.82 -19.87 14.05
CA ALA A 197 16.19 -20.39 15.38
C ALA A 197 14.99 -21.00 16.11
N ALA A 198 13.81 -20.36 16.01
CA ALA A 198 12.56 -20.84 16.56
C ALA A 198 11.38 -20.22 15.78
N LEU A 199 10.20 -20.81 15.91
CA LEU A 199 8.98 -20.26 15.33
C LEU A 199 7.78 -20.48 16.25
N VAL A 200 6.77 -19.64 16.11
CA VAL A 200 5.48 -19.79 16.78
C VAL A 200 4.37 -19.60 15.76
N ARG A 201 3.39 -20.49 15.83
CA ARG A 201 2.15 -20.45 15.04
C ARG A 201 0.93 -20.63 15.95
N PRO A 202 -0.26 -20.20 15.50
CA PRO A 202 -1.52 -20.48 16.17
C PRO A 202 -1.79 -21.98 16.31
N SER A 203 -2.20 -22.40 17.50
CA SER A 203 -2.63 -23.79 17.75
C SER A 203 -3.91 -24.12 16.96
N THR A 204 -4.80 -23.14 16.77
CA THR A 204 -6.00 -23.29 15.96
C THR A 204 -5.70 -23.49 14.48
N TRP A 205 -4.63 -22.88 13.96
CA TRP A 205 -4.13 -23.16 12.62
C TRP A 205 -3.62 -24.60 12.52
N ALA A 206 -2.77 -25.00 13.48
CA ALA A 206 -2.19 -26.34 13.53
C ALA A 206 -3.26 -27.43 13.61
N ASN A 207 -4.31 -27.20 14.40
CA ASN A 207 -5.38 -28.16 14.65
C ASN A 207 -6.52 -28.10 13.62
N GLY A 208 -6.49 -27.15 12.67
CA GLY A 208 -7.52 -27.02 11.65
C GLY A 208 -8.83 -26.43 12.17
N THR A 209 -8.79 -25.75 13.32
CA THR A 209 -9.96 -25.22 14.03
C THR A 209 -10.04 -23.70 13.99
N ASP A 210 -9.19 -23.04 13.21
CA ASP A 210 -9.20 -21.59 13.11
C ASP A 210 -10.47 -21.05 12.46
N THR A 211 -11.07 -20.03 13.08
CA THR A 211 -12.31 -19.41 12.58
C THR A 211 -12.14 -18.91 11.15
N GLY A 212 -13.14 -19.21 10.30
CA GLY A 212 -13.17 -18.82 8.89
C GLY A 212 -13.56 -19.97 7.98
N SER A 213 -13.32 -19.81 6.67
CA SER A 213 -13.60 -20.82 5.66
C SER A 213 -12.54 -20.78 4.54
N GLY A 214 -12.16 -21.95 4.04
CA GLY A 214 -11.08 -22.06 3.05
C GLY A 214 -9.79 -21.41 3.54
N ALA A 215 -9.22 -20.53 2.70
CA ALA A 215 -8.03 -19.75 3.02
C ALA A 215 -8.31 -18.50 3.87
N ALA A 216 -9.56 -18.05 3.96
CA ALA A 216 -9.95 -16.92 4.79
C ALA A 216 -10.03 -17.37 6.26
N ARG A 217 -8.96 -17.11 7.02
CA ARG A 217 -8.80 -17.53 8.42
C ARG A 217 -8.34 -16.35 9.27
N ASN A 218 -8.74 -16.31 10.54
CA ASN A 218 -8.37 -15.22 11.46
C ASN A 218 -6.87 -15.15 11.73
N ASN A 219 -6.23 -16.32 11.79
CA ASN A 219 -4.90 -16.47 12.34
C ASN A 219 -3.99 -17.22 11.35
N ASP A 220 -4.04 -16.89 10.06
CA ASP A 220 -2.99 -17.27 9.10
C ASP A 220 -1.77 -16.37 9.27
N ILE A 221 -1.18 -16.41 10.47
CA ILE A 221 -0.06 -15.57 10.90
C ILE A 221 0.92 -16.44 11.68
N ALA A 222 2.21 -16.27 11.46
CA ALA A 222 3.26 -16.90 12.25
C ALA A 222 4.44 -15.94 12.45
N VAL A 223 5.21 -16.18 13.50
CA VAL A 223 6.46 -15.46 13.77
C VAL A 223 7.63 -16.44 13.80
N ILE A 224 8.79 -16.00 13.32
CA ILE A 224 10.02 -16.80 13.30
C ILE A 224 11.14 -15.94 13.90
N ALA A 225 11.81 -16.45 14.94
CA ALA A 225 13.10 -15.93 15.36
C ALA A 225 14.16 -16.33 14.36
N ILE A 226 14.89 -15.35 13.83
CA ILE A 226 16.00 -15.53 12.91
C ILE A 226 17.29 -15.68 13.72
N ALA A 227 18.04 -16.75 13.48
CA ALA A 227 19.30 -17.03 14.16
C ALA A 227 20.32 -15.92 13.90
N LYS A 228 21.23 -15.70 14.86
CA LYS A 228 22.38 -14.82 14.61
C LYS A 228 23.29 -15.41 13.53
N ASN A 229 23.98 -14.55 12.80
CA ASN A 229 24.99 -15.00 11.85
C ASN A 229 26.26 -15.51 12.56
N ALA A 230 27.23 -16.01 11.78
CA ALA A 230 28.51 -16.50 12.32
C ALA A 230 29.32 -15.42 13.09
N SER A 231 29.04 -14.14 12.84
CA SER A 231 29.62 -13.00 13.57
C SER A 231 28.78 -12.57 14.78
N ASN A 232 27.82 -13.40 15.21
CA ASN A 232 26.94 -13.16 16.35
C ASN A 232 26.12 -11.85 16.23
N GLN A 233 25.83 -11.40 15.01
CA GLN A 233 25.01 -10.22 14.73
C GLN A 233 23.53 -10.61 14.58
N PHE A 234 22.65 -9.69 14.96
CA PHE A 234 21.23 -9.79 14.63
C PHE A 234 20.96 -9.20 13.25
N ILE A 235 20.04 -9.82 12.52
CA ILE A 235 19.66 -9.36 11.18
C ILE A 235 19.13 -7.92 11.18
N GLY A 236 18.33 -7.55 12.18
CA GLY A 236 17.75 -6.22 12.31
C GLY A 236 18.76 -5.11 12.56
N ASP A 237 19.98 -5.44 13.03
CA ASP A 237 21.07 -4.45 13.15
C ASP A 237 21.58 -4.01 11.77
N LEU A 238 21.41 -4.86 10.74
CA LEU A 238 21.82 -4.56 9.37
C LEU A 238 20.67 -3.96 8.55
N THR A 239 19.45 -4.46 8.76
CA THR A 239 18.30 -4.14 7.91
C THR A 239 17.36 -3.13 8.53
N GLY A 240 17.38 -2.94 9.85
CA GLY A 240 16.26 -2.39 10.59
C GLY A 240 15.07 -3.35 10.61
N TYR A 241 13.99 -2.93 11.27
CA TYR A 241 12.73 -3.65 11.37
C TYR A 241 11.56 -2.66 11.36
N LEU A 242 10.37 -3.17 11.08
CA LEU A 242 9.13 -2.41 10.96
C LEU A 242 8.36 -2.43 12.28
N ASN A 243 7.50 -1.44 12.47
CA ASN A 243 6.54 -1.44 13.57
C ASN A 243 5.39 -2.41 13.24
N TYR A 244 4.52 -2.68 14.21
CA TYR A 244 3.25 -3.33 13.97
C TYR A 244 2.14 -2.67 14.79
N GLY A 245 0.93 -2.68 14.23
CA GLY A 245 -0.29 -2.20 14.87
C GLY A 245 -1.34 -3.31 14.89
N TRP A 246 -2.29 -3.20 15.80
CA TRP A 246 -3.39 -4.16 15.95
C TRP A 246 -4.72 -3.43 16.11
N ASN A 247 -5.83 -4.17 16.00
CA ASN A 247 -7.19 -3.66 16.21
C ASN A 247 -7.50 -2.41 15.36
N ASN A 248 -7.40 -2.54 14.03
CA ASN A 248 -7.71 -1.47 13.08
C ASN A 248 -6.81 -0.22 13.23
N TYR A 249 -5.58 -0.36 13.75
CA TYR A 249 -4.64 0.74 13.82
C TYR A 249 -4.53 1.50 12.48
N SER A 250 -4.68 2.82 12.53
CA SER A 250 -4.71 3.76 11.39
C SER A 250 -5.94 3.70 10.46
N PHE A 251 -6.92 2.82 10.72
CA PHE A 251 -8.20 2.85 10.00
C PHE A 251 -9.08 3.95 10.58
N VAL A 252 -9.75 4.68 9.69
CA VAL A 252 -10.68 5.74 10.04
C VAL A 252 -12.02 5.51 9.35
N SER A 253 -13.09 5.98 9.98
CA SER A 253 -14.43 6.06 9.39
C SER A 253 -14.91 7.50 9.46
N SER A 254 -15.42 8.02 8.36
CA SER A 254 -15.97 9.37 8.27
C SER A 254 -17.02 9.47 7.17
N SER A 255 -17.84 10.52 7.19
CA SER A 255 -18.79 10.81 6.09
C SER A 255 -18.09 10.88 4.74
N LYS A 256 -16.85 11.38 4.70
CA LYS A 256 -16.00 11.50 3.49
C LYS A 256 -15.59 10.15 2.88
N THR A 257 -15.72 9.05 3.62
CA THR A 257 -15.44 7.68 3.14
C THR A 257 -16.71 6.82 3.11
N GLY A 258 -17.90 7.43 3.14
CA GLY A 258 -19.16 6.71 3.21
C GLY A 258 -19.32 5.92 4.51
N ASN A 259 -18.66 6.37 5.59
CA ASN A 259 -18.57 5.71 6.89
C ASN A 259 -17.93 4.32 6.88
N LEU A 260 -17.26 3.93 5.79
CA LEU A 260 -16.46 2.70 5.75
C LEU A 260 -15.18 2.87 6.56
N GLN A 261 -14.79 1.83 7.28
CA GLN A 261 -13.48 1.72 7.92
C GLN A 261 -12.42 1.50 6.85
N THR A 262 -11.57 2.51 6.63
CA THR A 262 -10.54 2.46 5.59
C THR A 262 -9.22 3.06 6.03
N ALA A 263 -8.14 2.57 5.44
CA ALA A 263 -6.79 3.13 5.55
C ALA A 263 -6.10 3.07 4.19
N SER A 264 -5.14 3.97 3.96
CA SER A 264 -4.17 3.80 2.88
C SER A 264 -3.11 2.79 3.33
N VAL A 265 -2.96 1.70 2.59
CA VAL A 265 -2.03 0.62 2.92
C VAL A 265 -1.09 0.38 1.75
N THR A 266 0.18 0.21 2.07
CA THR A 266 1.20 -0.28 1.15
C THR A 266 1.49 -1.75 1.47
N THR A 267 1.33 -2.63 0.49
CA THR A 267 1.55 -4.07 0.62
C THR A 267 2.75 -4.50 -0.20
N PHE A 268 3.52 -5.47 0.31
CA PHE A 268 4.74 -5.94 -0.32
C PHE A 268 4.74 -7.45 -0.48
N GLY A 269 5.39 -7.94 -1.54
CA GLY A 269 5.49 -9.38 -1.81
C GLY A 269 6.52 -9.74 -2.86
N TYR A 270 6.84 -11.03 -2.94
CA TYR A 270 7.55 -11.67 -4.05
C TYR A 270 6.60 -12.60 -4.82
N PRO A 271 5.57 -12.07 -5.51
CA PRO A 271 4.59 -12.87 -6.24
C PRO A 271 5.20 -13.61 -7.44
N ALA A 272 4.91 -14.89 -7.58
CA ALA A 272 5.46 -15.78 -8.61
C ALA A 272 5.12 -15.33 -10.04
N LEU A 273 3.92 -14.79 -10.28
CA LEU A 273 3.49 -14.41 -11.63
C LEU A 273 4.01 -13.01 -12.05
N LEU A 274 4.66 -12.27 -11.17
CA LEU A 274 5.35 -11.01 -11.51
C LEU A 274 6.84 -11.21 -11.28
N ASP A 275 7.63 -11.11 -12.34
CA ASP A 275 9.09 -11.32 -12.29
C ASP A 275 9.53 -12.68 -11.72
N GLY A 276 8.68 -13.71 -11.76
CA GLY A 276 9.03 -15.03 -11.20
C GLY A 276 9.17 -15.03 -9.66
N GLY A 277 8.68 -14.01 -8.97
CA GLY A 277 8.97 -13.78 -7.56
C GLY A 277 10.43 -13.41 -7.30
N ALA A 278 11.16 -12.95 -8.31
CA ALA A 278 12.57 -12.59 -8.21
C ALA A 278 12.77 -11.14 -7.73
N ILE A 279 11.80 -10.26 -7.99
CA ILE A 279 11.85 -8.85 -7.62
C ILE A 279 10.68 -8.56 -6.67
N MET A 280 10.96 -7.80 -5.61
CA MET A 280 9.92 -7.35 -4.67
C MET A 280 8.95 -6.44 -5.40
N GLN A 281 7.66 -6.70 -5.23
CA GLN A 281 6.57 -5.87 -5.74
C GLN A 281 5.93 -5.12 -4.59
N ARG A 282 5.43 -3.92 -4.91
CA ARG A 282 4.68 -3.04 -4.02
C ARG A 282 3.31 -2.79 -4.62
N THR A 283 2.27 -2.87 -3.79
CA THR A 283 0.92 -2.42 -4.14
C THR A 283 0.47 -1.34 -3.16
N ASP A 284 -0.15 -0.27 -3.66
CA ASP A 284 -0.74 0.81 -2.88
C ASP A 284 -2.22 0.97 -3.21
N GLY A 285 -3.05 1.26 -2.21
CA GLY A 285 -4.47 1.51 -2.40
C GLY A 285 -5.24 1.63 -1.09
N PRO A 286 -6.51 2.06 -1.13
CA PRO A 286 -7.42 1.96 0.00
C PRO A 286 -7.63 0.50 0.39
N THR A 287 -7.55 0.24 1.69
CA THR A 287 -7.85 -1.06 2.30
C THR A 287 -9.07 -0.92 3.18
N TYR A 288 -9.90 -1.96 3.20
CA TYR A 288 -11.09 -2.03 4.01
C TYR A 288 -11.02 -3.21 4.97
N THR A 289 -11.69 -3.09 6.12
CA THR A 289 -11.96 -4.23 6.99
C THR A 289 -13.12 -5.04 6.41
N THR A 290 -13.02 -6.37 6.42
CA THR A 290 -14.12 -7.25 6.00
C THR A 290 -14.19 -8.49 6.89
N THR A 291 -15.30 -9.24 6.81
CA THR A 291 -15.48 -10.52 7.52
C THR A 291 -15.90 -11.60 6.53
N VAL A 292 -15.18 -12.72 6.52
CA VAL A 292 -15.47 -13.89 5.69
C VAL A 292 -15.70 -15.10 6.59
N SER A 293 -16.93 -15.61 6.64
CA SER A 293 -17.30 -16.75 7.50
C SER A 293 -16.85 -16.58 8.97
N GLY A 294 -16.99 -15.37 9.51
CA GLY A 294 -16.58 -15.01 10.87
C GLY A 294 -15.09 -14.68 11.04
N ALA A 295 -14.25 -14.90 10.02
CA ALA A 295 -12.86 -14.46 10.02
C ALA A 295 -12.77 -12.99 9.62
N SER A 296 -12.16 -12.17 10.48
CA SER A 296 -11.86 -10.78 10.18
C SER A 296 -10.63 -10.68 9.28
N GLN A 297 -10.75 -9.94 8.18
CA GLN A 297 -9.73 -9.79 7.16
C GLN A 297 -9.54 -8.31 6.81
N LEU A 298 -8.39 -8.00 6.21
CA LEU A 298 -8.22 -6.77 5.44
C LEU A 298 -8.36 -7.10 3.96
N TRP A 299 -8.94 -6.19 3.18
CA TRP A 299 -9.21 -6.37 1.75
C TRP A 299 -8.73 -5.15 0.95
N GLN A 300 -7.97 -5.40 -0.12
CA GLN A 300 -7.38 -4.40 -1.00
C GLN A 300 -7.28 -4.95 -2.43
N GLY A 301 -7.43 -4.07 -3.42
CA GLY A 301 -7.06 -4.40 -4.80
C GLY A 301 -5.55 -4.61 -4.94
N SER A 302 -5.12 -5.59 -5.74
CA SER A 302 -3.72 -6.00 -5.86
C SER A 302 -3.45 -6.92 -7.05
N ASN A 303 -2.28 -6.76 -7.68
CA ASN A 303 -1.75 -7.74 -8.64
C ASN A 303 -0.88 -8.84 -8.00
N LEU A 304 -0.65 -8.81 -6.69
CA LEU A 304 0.22 -9.78 -6.04
C LEU A 304 -0.43 -11.18 -6.04
N THR A 305 0.29 -12.19 -6.52
CA THR A 305 -0.16 -13.59 -6.59
C THR A 305 0.57 -14.48 -5.56
N GLY A 306 0.41 -15.81 -5.65
CA GLY A 306 1.14 -16.77 -4.82
C GLY A 306 2.65 -16.48 -4.75
N GLY A 307 3.26 -16.66 -3.58
CA GLY A 307 4.62 -16.19 -3.26
C GLY A 307 4.64 -14.85 -2.50
N ALA A 308 3.63 -14.00 -2.67
CA ALA A 308 3.43 -12.80 -1.85
C ALA A 308 2.91 -13.10 -0.43
N SER A 309 2.44 -14.33 -0.19
CA SER A 309 2.02 -14.84 1.12
C SER A 309 2.99 -14.47 2.24
N GLY A 310 2.46 -14.01 3.37
CA GLY A 310 3.24 -13.53 4.51
C GLY A 310 3.83 -12.12 4.33
N GLY A 311 3.69 -11.53 3.15
CA GLY A 311 4.14 -10.18 2.87
C GLY A 311 3.37 -9.12 3.68
N PRO A 312 4.04 -8.07 4.17
CA PRO A 312 3.44 -7.12 5.10
C PRO A 312 2.43 -6.18 4.45
N TRP A 313 1.39 -5.84 5.20
CA TRP A 313 0.44 -4.77 4.91
C TRP A 313 0.72 -3.61 5.85
N ILE A 314 1.26 -2.51 5.32
CA ILE A 314 1.83 -1.42 6.11
C ILE A 314 0.97 -0.17 5.99
N VAL A 315 0.47 0.34 7.13
CA VAL A 315 -0.16 1.67 7.20
C VAL A 315 0.90 2.74 7.45
N ASN A 316 0.60 3.97 7.01
CA ASN A 316 1.49 5.12 7.17
C ASN A 316 2.88 4.84 6.59
N PHE A 317 2.95 4.21 5.41
CA PHE A 317 4.21 3.89 4.76
C PHE A 317 4.93 5.15 4.31
N ARG A 318 6.15 5.38 4.82
CA ARG A 318 7.00 6.51 4.46
C ARG A 318 8.44 6.04 4.34
N ALA A 319 8.96 5.98 3.12
CA ALA A 319 10.35 5.60 2.91
C ALA A 319 11.34 6.67 3.42
N ARG A 320 10.92 7.93 3.37
CA ARG A 320 11.60 9.10 3.94
C ARG A 320 10.55 10.13 4.34
N ASP A 321 10.79 10.84 5.44
CA ASP A 321 9.95 11.96 5.85
C ASP A 321 10.36 13.25 5.11
N ALA A 322 9.36 14.05 4.74
CA ALA A 322 9.59 15.39 4.23
C ALA A 322 9.92 16.36 5.37
N VAL A 323 10.76 17.36 5.08
CA VAL A 323 10.94 18.49 6.01
C VAL A 323 9.71 19.39 5.92
N LEU A 324 8.96 19.48 7.01
CA LEU A 324 7.78 20.32 7.10
C LEU A 324 8.16 21.75 7.50
N SER A 325 7.41 22.72 6.98
CA SER A 325 7.54 24.14 7.33
C SER A 325 6.17 24.83 7.32
N GLY A 326 6.10 26.07 7.81
CA GLY A 326 4.88 26.88 7.76
C GLY A 326 3.70 26.33 8.59
N GLY A 327 3.97 25.56 9.65
CA GLY A 327 2.93 24.97 10.51
C GLY A 327 2.29 23.67 9.97
N ALA A 328 2.81 23.11 8.87
CA ALA A 328 2.38 21.80 8.38
C ALA A 328 2.66 20.70 9.41
N ALA A 329 1.76 19.71 9.52
CA ALA A 329 1.88 18.58 10.44
C ALA A 329 1.55 17.25 9.75
N VAL A 330 2.31 16.20 10.06
CA VAL A 330 2.17 14.85 9.48
C VAL A 330 1.16 13.95 10.21
N GLY A 331 0.42 14.50 11.19
CA GLY A 331 -0.36 13.73 12.17
C GLY A 331 0.51 13.15 13.30
N SER A 332 -0.12 12.48 14.28
CA SER A 332 0.53 11.98 15.49
C SER A 332 0.72 10.45 15.54
N SER A 333 0.16 9.71 14.58
CA SER A 333 0.23 8.25 14.55
C SER A 333 1.62 7.76 14.13
N PRO A 334 2.21 6.79 14.85
CA PRO A 334 3.38 6.05 14.39
C PRO A 334 3.27 5.55 12.93
N ASN A 335 4.40 5.60 12.22
CA ASN A 335 4.54 5.20 10.82
C ASN A 335 5.08 3.76 10.67
N LEU A 336 5.08 3.26 9.43
CA LEU A 336 5.69 1.97 9.07
C LEU A 336 5.18 0.78 9.90
N ALA A 337 3.88 0.78 10.23
CA ALA A 337 3.26 -0.25 11.06
C ALA A 337 2.58 -1.33 10.22
N ILE A 338 3.00 -2.57 10.39
CA ILE A 338 2.34 -3.74 9.79
C ILE A 338 1.04 -4.00 10.56
N VAL A 339 -0.08 -4.13 9.85
CA VAL A 339 -1.42 -4.37 10.41
C VAL A 339 -2.02 -5.72 9.97
N GLY A 340 -1.29 -6.46 9.15
CA GLY A 340 -1.65 -7.78 8.67
C GLY A 340 -0.59 -8.32 7.71
N VAL A 341 -0.76 -9.58 7.33
CA VAL A 341 0.08 -10.23 6.32
C VAL A 341 -0.78 -10.83 5.22
N THR A 342 -0.31 -10.76 3.98
CA THR A 342 -0.97 -11.39 2.82
C THR A 342 -1.22 -12.85 3.12
N SER A 343 -2.49 -13.28 3.08
CA SER A 343 -2.90 -14.63 3.44
C SER A 343 -3.44 -15.35 2.21
N TRP A 344 -4.33 -14.71 1.46
CA TRP A 344 -4.92 -15.30 0.27
C TRP A 344 -5.37 -14.24 -0.73
N GLY A 345 -5.71 -14.69 -1.92
CA GLY A 345 -6.19 -13.90 -3.04
C GLY A 345 -6.58 -14.85 -4.16
N SER A 346 -7.06 -14.31 -5.28
CA SER A 346 -7.36 -15.16 -6.43
C SER A 346 -6.09 -15.85 -6.95
N ALA A 347 -6.16 -17.17 -7.12
CA ALA A 347 -5.13 -17.93 -7.84
C ALA A 347 -5.24 -17.73 -9.36
N ASP A 348 -6.43 -17.37 -9.86
CA ASP A 348 -6.66 -17.06 -11.26
C ASP A 348 -6.18 -15.63 -11.56
N PRO A 349 -5.15 -15.45 -12.42
CA PRO A 349 -4.67 -14.14 -12.82
C PRO A 349 -5.66 -13.37 -13.71
N ASN A 350 -6.82 -13.93 -14.06
CA ASN A 350 -7.86 -13.25 -14.84
C ASN A 350 -9.10 -12.91 -14.00
N ALA A 351 -9.19 -13.39 -12.76
CA ALA A 351 -10.26 -13.02 -11.84
C ALA A 351 -10.01 -11.63 -11.23
N SER A 352 -10.98 -11.18 -10.42
CA SER A 352 -10.88 -9.94 -9.63
C SER A 352 -9.56 -9.85 -8.89
N LYS A 353 -8.87 -8.72 -9.10
CA LYS A 353 -7.53 -8.45 -8.59
C LYS A 353 -7.58 -7.97 -7.15
N ASP A 354 -7.98 -8.88 -6.27
CA ASP A 354 -8.14 -8.62 -4.84
C ASP A 354 -7.27 -9.57 -4.02
N ASN A 355 -6.61 -8.99 -3.01
CA ASN A 355 -5.92 -9.75 -1.98
C ASN A 355 -6.51 -9.48 -0.61
N TYR A 356 -6.26 -10.45 0.27
CA TYR A 356 -6.74 -10.45 1.63
C TYR A 356 -5.60 -10.74 2.58
N ALA A 357 -5.59 -10.00 3.68
CA ALA A 357 -4.65 -10.22 4.77
C ALA A 357 -5.34 -10.77 6.01
N SER A 358 -4.63 -11.69 6.67
CA SER A 358 -4.91 -12.01 8.06
C SER A 358 -4.56 -10.81 8.91
N GLN A 359 -5.57 -10.26 9.56
CA GLN A 359 -5.47 -9.01 10.30
C GLN A 359 -4.81 -9.21 11.66
N PHE A 360 -3.95 -8.27 12.07
CA PHE A 360 -3.45 -8.20 13.44
C PHE A 360 -4.52 -7.62 14.36
N ARG A 361 -5.10 -8.45 15.23
CA ARG A 361 -6.20 -8.03 16.11
C ARG A 361 -6.49 -9.01 17.22
N GLN A 362 -7.28 -8.56 18.18
CA GLN A 362 -8.05 -9.41 19.06
C GLN A 362 -9.17 -10.12 18.29
N ASN A 363 -9.37 -11.39 18.62
CA ASN A 363 -10.44 -12.24 18.11
C ASN A 363 -10.81 -13.29 19.18
N THR A 364 -11.70 -14.22 18.85
CA THR A 364 -12.19 -15.22 19.81
C THR A 364 -11.08 -16.15 20.31
N GLN A 365 -10.06 -16.44 19.50
CA GLN A 365 -8.89 -17.25 19.91
C GLN A 365 -7.87 -16.45 20.72
N TYR A 366 -7.77 -15.15 20.45
CA TYR A 366 -6.80 -14.23 21.06
C TYR A 366 -7.51 -13.01 21.65
N PRO A 367 -8.30 -13.17 22.72
CA PRO A 367 -9.18 -12.11 23.22
C PRO A 367 -8.45 -11.09 24.10
N ASN A 368 -7.22 -11.36 24.55
CA ASN A 368 -6.60 -10.52 25.57
C ASN A 368 -6.17 -9.15 25.00
N ALA A 369 -6.45 -8.11 25.79
CA ALA A 369 -6.02 -6.75 25.53
C ALA A 369 -4.50 -6.57 25.73
N THR A 370 -3.80 -7.51 26.36
CA THR A 370 -2.36 -7.42 26.59
C THR A 370 -1.72 -8.81 26.65
N TYR A 371 -0.57 -8.95 25.98
CA TYR A 371 0.34 -10.09 26.08
C TYR A 371 1.75 -9.54 26.39
N GLY A 372 2.04 -9.37 27.68
CA GLY A 372 3.27 -8.72 28.13
C GLY A 372 3.43 -7.32 27.53
N ASN A 373 4.62 -6.98 27.07
CA ASN A 373 4.91 -5.70 26.42
C ASN A 373 4.70 -5.72 24.89
N TYR A 374 4.03 -6.74 24.36
CA TYR A 374 3.90 -6.96 22.91
C TYR A 374 2.57 -6.49 22.32
N GLY A 375 1.68 -5.91 23.13
CA GLY A 375 0.38 -5.40 22.67
C GLY A 375 -0.77 -6.40 22.83
N SER A 376 -1.75 -6.34 21.94
CA SER A 376 -2.99 -7.15 22.04
C SER A 376 -3.16 -8.12 20.87
N GLY A 377 -4.03 -9.12 21.07
CA GLY A 377 -4.49 -9.99 20.00
C GLY A 377 -3.48 -11.02 19.49
N ASN A 378 -3.73 -11.54 18.30
CA ASN A 378 -3.00 -12.66 17.72
C ASN A 378 -1.49 -12.39 17.59
N ILE A 379 -1.08 -11.27 16.99
CA ILE A 379 0.34 -10.95 16.80
C ILE A 379 1.09 -10.82 18.12
N ALA A 380 0.48 -10.18 19.12
CA ALA A 380 1.09 -9.99 20.43
C ALA A 380 1.22 -11.31 21.20
N SER A 381 0.21 -12.19 21.10
CA SER A 381 0.26 -13.53 21.71
C SER A 381 1.40 -14.37 21.14
N LEU A 382 1.55 -14.38 19.80
CA LEU A 382 2.61 -15.12 19.13
C LEU A 382 4.00 -14.58 19.51
N LEU A 383 4.18 -13.26 19.54
CA LEU A 383 5.41 -12.61 19.99
C LEU A 383 5.70 -12.91 21.45
N ASN A 384 4.74 -12.75 22.34
CA ASN A 384 4.93 -13.05 23.75
C ASN A 384 5.37 -14.50 23.96
N THR A 385 4.73 -15.44 23.27
CA THR A 385 5.10 -16.86 23.32
C THR A 385 6.54 -17.07 22.85
N LEU A 386 6.90 -16.55 21.67
CA LEU A 386 8.26 -16.67 21.13
C LEU A 386 9.30 -16.08 22.09
N CYS A 387 9.05 -14.87 22.57
CA CYS A 387 10.01 -14.07 23.31
C CYS A 387 10.21 -14.52 24.76
N THR A 388 9.22 -15.21 25.33
CA THR A 388 9.31 -15.83 26.67
C THR A 388 9.78 -17.27 26.63
N THR A 389 9.84 -17.88 25.44
CA THR A 389 10.37 -19.23 25.27
C THR A 389 11.88 -19.26 25.51
N ALA A 390 12.35 -20.36 26.10
CA ALA A 390 13.77 -20.62 26.32
C ALA A 390 14.54 -20.62 24.98
N ALA A 391 15.66 -19.91 24.93
CA ALA A 391 16.51 -19.81 23.75
C ALA A 391 17.72 -20.75 23.85
N PRO A 392 18.25 -21.25 22.73
CA PRO A 392 19.53 -21.96 22.71
C PRO A 392 20.63 -21.12 23.36
N GLY A 393 21.38 -21.69 24.31
CA GLY A 393 22.40 -20.96 25.08
C GLY A 393 21.93 -20.33 26.39
N GLY A 394 20.67 -20.56 26.80
CA GLY A 394 20.14 -20.16 28.12
C GLY A 394 19.33 -18.86 28.09
N GLY A 395 18.50 -18.66 29.12
CA GLY A 395 17.54 -17.55 29.16
C GLY A 395 16.42 -17.69 28.11
N THR A 396 15.71 -16.59 27.84
CA THR A 396 14.65 -16.49 26.82
C THR A 396 15.12 -15.75 25.57
N PHE A 397 14.40 -15.89 24.45
CA PHE A 397 14.67 -15.10 23.24
C PHE A 397 14.67 -13.59 23.49
N ALA A 398 13.81 -13.08 24.38
CA ALA A 398 13.83 -11.70 24.81
C ALA A 398 15.13 -11.35 25.56
N SER A 399 15.51 -12.14 26.56
CA SER A 399 16.73 -11.88 27.35
C SER A 399 18.02 -11.94 26.51
N GLN A 400 17.99 -12.70 25.41
CA GLN A 400 19.09 -12.76 24.46
C GLN A 400 19.09 -11.61 23.45
N GLY A 401 18.03 -10.80 23.38
CA GLY A 401 17.93 -9.61 22.53
C GLY A 401 17.23 -9.80 21.18
N TYR A 402 16.63 -10.96 20.89
CA TYR A 402 15.93 -11.21 19.62
C TYR A 402 14.67 -10.34 19.47
N CYS A 403 14.02 -10.04 20.59
CA CYS A 403 12.71 -9.39 20.66
C CYS A 403 12.74 -7.89 20.98
N ASN A 404 13.93 -7.29 20.97
CA ASN A 404 14.11 -5.86 21.16
C ASN A 404 13.48 -5.06 20.02
#